data_AF-F3CGD3-F1
#
_entry.id   AF-F3CGD3-F1
#
_cell.length_a   1.000
_cell.length_b   1.000
_cell.length_c   1.000
_cell.angle_alpha   90.00
_cell.angle_beta   90.00
_cell.angle_gamma   90.00
#
_symmetry.space_group_name_H-M   'P 1'
#
loop_
_entity.id
_entity.type
_entity.pdbx_description
1 polymer ?
#
loop_
_entity_poly.entity_id
_entity_poly.type
_entity_poly.pdbx_seq_one_letter_code
_entity_poly.pdbx_strand_id
1 'polypeptide(L)' 'KREEHAGRKVIWQIAARRSTYKKHGKRSVLYKAIRKIEKAKAQVRAKVEHPFRVIKRQFGYEKVRFRGLAKNTAQMVTL' A
#
# COMPACT_ATOMS: atom_id res chain seq x y z
N LYS A 1 4.72 6.87 12.72
CA LYS A 1 5.49 5.68 12.29
C LYS A 1 5.30 4.61 13.36
N ARG A 2 5.26 3.31 13.01
CA ARG A 2 5.12 2.25 14.03
C ARG A 2 6.32 2.30 14.99
N GLU A 3 6.05 2.17 16.29
CA GLU A 3 7.08 2.16 17.34
C GLU A 3 8.10 1.04 17.12
N GLU A 4 7.63 -0.10 16.61
CA GLU A 4 8.45 -1.25 16.16
C GLU A 4 9.54 -0.88 15.14
N HIS A 5 9.45 0.28 14.48
CA HIS A 5 10.42 0.72 13.48
C HIS A 5 11.14 2.01 13.89
N ALA A 6 11.07 2.40 15.16
CA ALA A 6 11.72 3.60 15.68
C ALA A 6 13.26 3.52 15.60
N GLY A 7 13.84 2.33 15.87
CA GLY A 7 15.29 2.12 15.86
C GLY A 7 15.91 1.75 14.52
N ARG A 8 15.12 1.66 13.43
CA ARG A 8 15.62 1.22 12.11
C ARG A 8 15.21 2.15 10.98
N LYS A 9 16.14 2.38 10.05
CA LYS A 9 15.87 3.15 8.82
C LYS A 9 15.12 2.28 7.81
N VAL A 10 13.78 2.33 7.83
CA VAL A 10 12.95 1.63 6.84
C VAL A 10 12.82 2.47 5.57
N ILE A 11 13.16 1.89 4.42
CA ILE A 11 12.91 2.46 3.10
C ILE A 11 11.56 1.95 2.59
N TRP A 12 10.58 2.84 2.51
CA TRP A 12 9.25 2.50 1.99
C TRP A 12 9.21 2.64 0.47
N GLN A 13 9.03 1.53 -0.23
CA GLN A 13 8.89 1.51 -1.68
C GLN A 13 7.43 1.71 -2.08
N ILE A 14 7.02 2.97 -2.18
CA ILE A 14 5.66 3.34 -2.62
C ILE A 14 5.68 3.55 -4.13
N ALA A 15 4.64 3.06 -4.81
CA ALA A 15 4.50 3.29 -6.24
C ALA A 15 4.24 4.79 -6.53
N ALA A 16 5.05 5.40 -7.39
CA ALA A 16 4.98 6.81 -7.75
C ALA A 16 3.81 7.09 -8.70
N ARG A 17 3.19 8.27 -8.54
CA ARG A 17 2.11 8.71 -9.43
C ARG A 17 2.64 8.96 -10.83
N ARG A 18 1.90 8.52 -11.86
CA ARG A 18 2.30 8.64 -13.28
C ARG A 18 2.70 10.06 -13.71
N SER A 19 2.11 11.10 -13.13
CA SER A 19 2.43 12.51 -13.45
C SER A 19 3.89 12.87 -13.13
N THR A 20 4.48 12.27 -12.10
CA THR A 20 5.83 12.61 -11.59
C THR A 20 6.93 12.36 -12.62
N TYR A 21 6.85 11.25 -13.35
CA TYR A 21 7.85 10.86 -14.35
C TYR A 21 7.41 11.12 -15.79
N LYS A 22 6.21 11.69 -16.01
CA LYS A 22 5.71 12.04 -17.36
C LYS A 22 6.61 13.06 -18.07
N LYS A 23 7.33 13.89 -17.31
CA LYS A 23 8.27 14.92 -17.80
C LYS A 23 9.43 14.37 -18.63
N HIS A 24 9.83 13.12 -18.44
CA HIS A 24 10.96 12.51 -19.16
C HIS A 24 10.62 12.15 -20.62
N GLY A 25 9.35 12.27 -21.05
CA GLY A 25 8.90 11.95 -22.40
C GLY A 25 8.74 10.45 -22.66
N LYS A 26 7.66 10.03 -23.33
CA LYS A 26 7.31 8.60 -23.49
C LYS A 26 8.37 7.77 -24.25
N ARG A 27 9.14 8.41 -25.13
CA ARG A 27 10.18 7.76 -25.95
C ARG A 27 11.50 7.58 -25.18
N SER A 28 11.71 8.32 -24.08
CA SER A 28 12.92 8.25 -23.28
C SER A 28 13.10 6.87 -22.63
N VAL A 29 14.35 6.40 -22.62
CA VAL A 29 14.75 5.17 -21.93
C VAL A 29 14.45 5.26 -20.44
N LEU A 30 14.70 6.42 -19.83
CA LEU A 30 14.47 6.65 -18.41
C LEU A 30 12.97 6.57 -18.06
N TYR A 31 12.09 7.10 -18.92
CA TYR A 31 10.63 6.94 -18.75
C TYR A 31 10.21 5.46 -18.76
N LYS A 32 10.73 4.68 -19.72
CA LYS A 32 10.42 3.26 -19.85
C LYS A 32 10.92 2.46 -18.65
N ALA A 33 12.12 2.76 -18.15
CA ALA A 33 12.70 2.11 -16.97
C ALA A 33 11.86 2.39 -15.72
N ILE A 34 11.56 3.65 -15.43
CA ILE A 34 10.70 4.03 -14.28
C ILE A 34 9.34 3.33 -14.39
N ARG A 35 8.71 3.35 -15.57
CA ARG A 35 7.41 2.70 -15.78
C ARG A 35 7.45 1.19 -15.46
N LYS A 36 8.53 0.48 -15.82
CA LYS A 36 8.68 -0.95 -15.50
C LYS A 36 8.78 -1.17 -13.99
N ILE A 37 9.58 -0.36 -13.30
CA ILE A 37 9.74 -0.42 -11.84
C ILE A 37 8.39 -0.17 -11.13
N GLU A 38 7.69 0.88 -11.54
CA GLU A 38 6.40 1.24 -10.94
C GLU A 38 5.31 0.20 -11.24
N LYS A 39 5.34 -0.43 -12.42
CA LYS A 39 4.47 -1.58 -12.74
C LYS A 39 4.75 -2.77 -11.81
N ALA A 40 6.02 -3.09 -11.57
CA ALA A 40 6.39 -4.19 -10.69
C ALA A 40 5.92 -3.94 -9.24
N LYS A 41 6.12 -2.72 -8.71
CA LYS A 41 5.59 -2.33 -7.39
C LYS A 41 4.07 -2.51 -7.31
N ALA A 42 3.33 -2.09 -8.35
CA ALA A 42 1.88 -2.24 -8.41
C ALA A 42 1.43 -3.71 -8.52
N GLN A 43 2.15 -4.56 -9.26
CA GLN A 43 1.85 -5.98 -9.36
C GLN A 43 2.03 -6.71 -8.03
N VAL A 44 3.12 -6.42 -7.30
CA VAL A 44 3.32 -6.96 -5.96
C VAL A 44 2.17 -6.55 -5.05
N ARG A 45 1.80 -5.26 -5.07
CA ARG A 45 0.68 -4.72 -4.27
C ARG A 45 -0.64 -5.43 -4.57
N ALA A 46 -0.97 -5.64 -5.84
CA ALA A 46 -2.21 -6.31 -6.24
C ALA A 46 -2.31 -7.74 -5.70
N LYS A 47 -1.18 -8.48 -5.65
CA LYS A 47 -1.14 -9.83 -5.07
C LYS A 47 -1.47 -9.84 -3.58
N VAL A 48 -0.99 -8.84 -2.82
CA VAL A 48 -1.26 -8.76 -1.37
C VAL A 48 -2.65 -8.21 -1.09
N GLU A 49 -3.12 -7.24 -1.86
CA GLU A 49 -4.45 -6.64 -1.69
C GLU A 49 -5.58 -7.66 -1.81
N HIS A 50 -5.42 -8.70 -2.63
CA HIS A 50 -6.46 -9.72 -2.81
C HIS A 50 -6.72 -10.53 -1.52
N PRO A 51 -5.73 -11.21 -0.90
CA PRO A 51 -5.90 -11.86 0.40
C PRO A 51 -6.43 -10.93 1.48
N PHE A 52 -5.89 -9.71 1.58
CA PHE A 52 -6.36 -8.73 2.57
C PHE A 52 -7.84 -8.40 2.38
N ARG A 53 -8.31 -8.28 1.12
CA ARG A 53 -9.73 -8.09 0.83
C ARG A 53 -10.56 -9.30 1.24
N VAL A 54 -10.12 -10.52 0.94
CA VAL A 54 -10.83 -11.75 1.30
C VAL A 54 -11.01 -11.83 2.82
N ILE A 55 -9.93 -11.68 3.58
CA ILE A 55 -9.95 -11.71 5.05
C ILE A 55 -10.89 -10.62 5.59
N LYS A 56 -10.72 -9.36 5.15
CA LYS A 56 -11.57 -8.26 5.63
C LYS A 56 -13.05 -8.48 5.35
N ARG A 57 -13.39 -9.11 4.23
CA ARG A 57 -14.79 -9.42 3.90
C ARG A 57 -15.36 -10.53 4.75
N GLN A 58 -14.61 -11.62 4.97
CA GLN A 58 -15.05 -12.74 5.81
C GLN A 58 -15.39 -12.28 7.24
N PHE A 59 -14.61 -11.37 7.79
CA PHE A 59 -14.84 -10.81 9.14
C PHE A 59 -15.68 -9.53 9.17
N GLY A 60 -16.29 -9.12 8.05
CA GLY A 60 -17.16 -7.93 8.00
C GLY A 60 -16.45 -6.58 8.21
N TYR A 61 -15.12 -6.53 8.13
CA TYR A 61 -14.29 -5.32 8.29
C TYR A 61 -14.15 -4.50 6.99
N GLU A 62 -15.22 -4.37 6.20
CA GLU A 62 -15.19 -3.62 4.93
C GLU A 62 -15.10 -2.10 5.13
N LYS A 63 -15.70 -1.57 6.20
CA LYS A 63 -15.70 -0.14 6.52
C LYS A 63 -14.97 0.12 7.83
N VAL A 64 -14.07 1.10 7.83
CA VAL A 64 -13.48 1.63 9.06
C VAL A 64 -14.58 2.41 9.79
N ARG A 65 -15.12 1.85 10.89
CA ARG A 65 -16.23 2.46 11.63
C ARG A 65 -15.79 3.58 12.58
N PHE A 66 -14.52 3.60 12.99
CA PHE A 66 -14.06 4.53 14.02
C PHE A 66 -12.77 5.28 13.68
N ARG A 67 -12.69 6.52 14.17
CA ARG A 67 -11.55 7.44 14.04
C ARG A 67 -10.40 7.14 15.02
N GLY A 68 -10.06 5.86 15.27
CA GLY A 68 -8.98 5.54 16.20
C GLY A 68 -8.63 4.07 16.32
N LEU A 69 -7.35 3.79 16.60
CA LEU A 69 -6.81 2.44 16.75
C LEU A 69 -7.47 1.67 17.91
N ALA A 70 -7.64 2.31 19.07
CA ALA A 70 -8.27 1.68 20.23
C ALA A 70 -9.67 1.10 19.92
N LYS A 71 -10.48 1.84 19.17
CA LYS A 71 -11.83 1.41 18.77
C LYS A 71 -11.83 0.30 17.71
N ASN A 72 -10.80 0.25 16.85
CA ASN A 72 -10.62 -0.87 15.92
C ASN A 72 -10.15 -2.14 16.64
N THR A 73 -9.28 -2.00 17.66
CA THR A 73 -8.80 -3.14 18.44
C THR A 73 -9.92 -3.78 19.26
N ALA A 74 -10.77 -2.97 19.91
CA ALA A 74 -11.91 -3.49 20.66
C ALA A 74 -12.83 -4.37 19.78
N GLN A 75 -13.04 -3.98 18.52
CA GLN A 75 -13.85 -4.75 17.57
C GLN A 75 -13.25 -6.12 17.19
N MET A 76 -11.92 -6.31 17.29
CA MET A 76 -11.31 -7.62 17.06
C MET A 76 -11.56 -8.62 18.20
N VAL A 77 -11.84 -8.11 19.41
CA VAL A 77 -11.98 -8.92 20.64
C VAL A 77 -13.44 -9.25 20.94
N THR A 78 -14.39 -8.45 20.41
CA THR A 78 -15.83 -8.57 20.73
C THR A 78 -16.64 -9.50 19.82
N LEU A 79 -16.02 -10.40 19.04
CA LEU A 79 -16.71 -11.44 18.28
C LEU A 79 -16.65 -12.79 19.00
#